data_AF-A0A829YHS6-F1
#
_entry.id   AF-A0A829YHS6-F1
#
_cell.length_a   1.000
_cell.length_b   1.000
_cell.length_c   1.000
_cell.angle_alpha   90.00
_cell.angle_beta   90.00
_cell.angle_gamma   90.00
#
_symmetry.space_group_name_H-M   'P 1'
#
loop_
_entity.id
_entity.type
_entity.pdbx_description
1 polymer ?
#
loop_
_entity_poly.entity_id
_entity_poly.type
_entity_poly.pdbx_seq_one_letter_code
_entity_poly.pdbx_strand_id
1 'polypeptide(L)'
;MSSLLSRARLGGGIPRGTRDGRSHVEGVPDELAIEIDADGSPVSFPAADWFICFVPGLQKQWWHRFVPGNYQHVFAMRMVDDSSWILVEPWWTRMLINVLTLDEAVKFLRWGAAGNILQIRESIPGCGNQARGWSNCAVLTSFLLGRRYWTWTPHGLYRRLAAEPGARPIDFAHWLANHIREVASRNVDRALAGIERGGGQPVQAALIQLGNAIMGALMSRSGLGLYKVAISESSRFGAAADAYWEYAPERAIEAVRKVLEQAQLRGEINIEEPADAARQFFSMLRGDIHLQMLFGLRERPDPTEIHARVTSAVDLILNGALAAPSQYAYPQAARRPQGVQAPPSAL
;
A
#
# COMPACT_ATOMS: atom_id res chain seq x y z
N MET A 1 13.14 -18.71 48.94
CA MET A 1 13.38 -19.84 48.01
C MET A 1 12.04 -20.16 47.38
N SER A 2 11.76 -20.11 46.09
CA SER A 2 12.41 -19.81 44.82
C SER A 2 11.18 -19.82 43.86
N SER A 3 10.90 -18.77 43.07
CA SER A 3 11.16 -18.74 41.60
C SER A 3 10.49 -19.91 40.83
N LEU A 4 9.91 -19.81 39.63
CA LEU A 4 9.73 -18.79 38.60
C LEU A 4 9.06 -19.56 37.42
N LEU A 5 8.47 -18.83 36.44
CA LEU A 5 8.27 -19.19 35.02
C LEU A 5 7.05 -20.07 34.65
N SER A 6 6.03 -19.49 33.99
CA SER A 6 5.96 -19.18 32.55
C SER A 6 5.60 -20.38 31.66
N ARG A 7 4.39 -20.34 31.09
CA ARG A 7 4.21 -20.64 29.66
C ARG A 7 2.92 -20.01 29.13
N ALA A 8 3.14 -18.97 28.32
CA ALA A 8 2.20 -18.56 27.29
C ALA A 8 1.78 -19.76 26.43
N ARG A 9 0.49 -19.85 26.09
CA ARG A 9 0.03 -20.54 24.89
C ARG A 9 -0.70 -19.56 24.00
N LEU A 10 0.09 -18.95 23.11
CA LEU A 10 -0.34 -18.60 21.77
C LEU A 10 -0.83 -19.89 21.09
N GLY A 11 -2.02 -19.86 20.49
CA GLY A 11 -2.55 -21.00 19.74
C GLY A 11 -4.07 -21.11 19.78
N GLY A 12 -4.81 -20.03 19.52
CA GLY A 12 -6.21 -20.11 19.14
C GLY A 12 -6.31 -20.59 17.70
N GLY A 13 -6.15 -21.89 17.47
CA GLY A 13 -6.39 -22.49 16.16
C GLY A 13 -7.86 -22.40 15.79
N ILE A 14 -8.14 -22.12 14.51
CA ILE A 14 -9.48 -22.23 13.92
C ILE A 14 -10.01 -23.66 14.20
N PRO A 15 -11.25 -23.84 14.71
CA PRO A 15 -11.85 -25.16 14.80
C PRO A 15 -11.90 -25.76 13.40
N ARG A 16 -11.07 -26.76 13.11
CA ARG A 16 -11.11 -27.47 11.83
C ARG A 16 -12.40 -28.26 11.75
N GLY A 17 -12.99 -28.32 10.55
CA GLY A 17 -14.03 -29.28 10.20
C GLY A 17 -13.60 -30.71 10.56
N THR A 18 -14.57 -31.60 10.70
CA THR A 18 -14.36 -32.95 11.25
C THR A 18 -13.24 -33.70 10.51
N ARG A 19 -12.33 -34.32 11.27
CA ARG A 19 -11.13 -35.04 10.77
C ARG A 19 -11.44 -36.34 10.00
N ASP A 20 -12.69 -36.64 9.72
CA ASP A 20 -13.10 -37.94 9.19
C ASP A 20 -12.97 -38.07 7.66
N GLY A 21 -12.68 -36.97 6.95
CA GLY A 21 -12.37 -36.99 5.51
C GLY A 21 -13.53 -37.46 4.63
N ARG A 22 -14.76 -37.45 5.16
CA ARG A 22 -15.98 -37.82 4.44
C ARG A 22 -16.75 -36.58 4.03
N SER A 23 -17.42 -36.66 2.88
CA SER A 23 -18.39 -35.65 2.48
C SER A 23 -19.65 -35.83 3.34
N HIS A 24 -20.00 -34.78 4.10
CA HIS A 24 -21.27 -34.74 4.87
C HIS A 24 -22.47 -34.34 4.00
N VAL A 25 -22.24 -34.06 2.71
CA VAL A 25 -23.29 -33.74 1.75
C VAL A 25 -23.70 -35.02 1.03
N GLU A 26 -24.96 -35.42 1.24
CA GLU A 26 -25.55 -36.62 0.63
C GLU A 26 -25.37 -36.59 -0.91
N GLY A 27 -24.78 -37.66 -1.46
CA GLY A 27 -24.53 -37.80 -2.90
C GLY A 27 -23.24 -37.19 -3.44
N VAL A 28 -22.41 -36.57 -2.60
CA VAL A 28 -21.10 -36.02 -3.01
C VAL A 28 -19.98 -37.03 -2.66
N PRO A 29 -19.13 -37.42 -3.61
CA PRO A 29 -17.97 -38.28 -3.37
C PRO A 29 -17.01 -37.69 -2.33
N ASP A 30 -16.41 -38.54 -1.48
CA ASP A 30 -15.49 -38.10 -0.42
C ASP A 30 -14.22 -37.39 -0.95
N GLU A 31 -13.81 -37.67 -2.19
CA GLU A 31 -12.73 -36.97 -2.88
C GLU A 31 -13.05 -35.49 -3.23
N LEU A 32 -14.34 -35.13 -3.24
CA LEU A 32 -14.85 -33.77 -3.41
C LEU A 32 -15.32 -33.16 -2.08
N ALA A 33 -15.08 -33.84 -0.95
CA ALA A 33 -15.45 -33.34 0.36
C ALA A 33 -14.69 -32.04 0.66
N ILE A 34 -15.43 -30.93 0.68
CA ILE A 34 -14.92 -29.67 1.18
C ILE A 34 -15.02 -29.71 2.71
N GLU A 35 -13.95 -29.36 3.43
CA GLU A 35 -14.01 -29.24 4.89
C GLU A 35 -15.08 -28.21 5.27
N ILE A 36 -16.18 -28.68 5.85
CA ILE A 36 -17.23 -27.83 6.38
C ILE A 36 -16.94 -27.61 7.86
N ASP A 37 -16.90 -26.34 8.27
CA ASP A 37 -16.73 -26.00 9.68
C ASP A 37 -17.99 -26.25 10.52
N ALA A 38 -17.89 -26.04 11.83
CA ALA A 38 -19.00 -26.26 12.76
C ALA A 38 -20.25 -25.41 12.45
N ASP A 39 -20.12 -24.37 11.63
CA ASP A 39 -21.19 -23.45 11.24
C ASP A 39 -21.72 -23.73 9.82
N GLY A 40 -21.26 -24.81 9.17
CA GLY A 40 -21.71 -25.17 7.83
C GLY A 40 -20.96 -24.44 6.70
N SER A 41 -19.88 -23.71 6.99
CA SER A 41 -19.10 -23.02 5.97
C SER A 41 -18.06 -23.95 5.33
N PRO A 42 -18.01 -24.07 3.99
CA PRO A 42 -16.99 -24.84 3.29
C PRO A 42 -15.57 -24.23 3.39
N VAL A 43 -15.43 -23.01 3.91
CA VAL A 43 -14.12 -22.42 4.23
C VAL A 43 -14.26 -21.47 5.41
N SER A 44 -13.55 -21.72 6.52
CA SER A 44 -13.44 -20.76 7.62
C SER A 44 -12.25 -19.83 7.38
N PHE A 45 -12.52 -18.54 7.18
CA PHE A 45 -11.49 -17.51 7.21
C PHE A 45 -11.54 -16.76 8.55
N PRO A 46 -10.42 -16.24 9.07
CA PRO A 46 -10.46 -15.35 10.22
C PRO A 46 -11.22 -14.08 9.85
N ALA A 47 -11.97 -13.53 10.81
CA ALA A 47 -12.71 -12.28 10.60
C ALA A 47 -11.78 -11.16 10.13
N ALA A 48 -12.16 -10.49 9.06
CA ALA A 48 -11.44 -9.38 8.45
C ALA A 48 -12.06 -8.02 8.81
N ASP A 49 -11.24 -6.98 8.67
CA ASP A 49 -11.67 -5.59 8.77
C ASP A 49 -12.07 -5.07 7.39
N TRP A 50 -13.26 -4.49 7.31
CA TRP A 50 -13.85 -3.90 6.11
C TRP A 50 -13.95 -2.38 6.23
N PHE A 51 -13.71 -1.70 5.12
CA PHE A 51 -13.94 -0.29 4.91
C PHE A 51 -15.33 -0.13 4.33
N ILE A 52 -16.28 0.30 5.16
CA ILE A 52 -17.66 0.53 4.75
C ILE A 52 -17.79 1.99 4.37
N CYS A 53 -17.97 2.24 3.08
CA CYS A 53 -17.97 3.56 2.47
C CYS A 53 -19.41 4.00 2.22
N PHE A 54 -19.85 5.03 2.92
CA PHE A 54 -21.12 5.70 2.72
C PHE A 54 -20.91 6.93 1.87
N VAL A 55 -21.65 7.03 0.78
CA VAL A 55 -21.37 8.00 -0.28
C VAL A 55 -22.64 8.65 -0.82
N PRO A 56 -22.48 9.81 -1.49
CA PRO A 56 -23.54 10.36 -2.31
C PRO A 56 -24.01 9.40 -3.40
N GLY A 57 -25.27 9.53 -3.80
CA GLY A 57 -25.90 8.60 -4.71
C GLY A 57 -25.42 8.85 -6.13
N LEU A 58 -25.17 7.78 -6.87
CA LEU A 58 -24.64 7.87 -8.24
C LEU A 58 -25.69 8.30 -9.27
N GLN A 59 -26.97 8.02 -8.99
CA GLN A 59 -28.10 8.50 -9.79
C GLN A 59 -29.22 8.96 -8.87
N LYS A 60 -29.92 10.02 -9.27
CA LYS A 60 -31.02 10.59 -8.47
C LYS A 60 -32.18 9.60 -8.38
N GLN A 61 -32.44 9.08 -7.18
CA GLN A 61 -33.61 8.24 -6.90
C GLN A 61 -34.71 9.04 -6.23
N TRP A 62 -35.96 8.59 -6.39
CA TRP A 62 -37.13 9.27 -5.83
C TRP A 62 -37.05 9.46 -4.30
N TRP A 63 -36.41 8.50 -3.61
CA TRP A 63 -36.27 8.46 -2.16
C TRP A 63 -35.08 9.27 -1.60
N HIS A 64 -34.16 9.75 -2.45
CA HIS A 64 -32.99 10.52 -2.01
C HIS A 64 -33.35 11.79 -1.22
N ARG A 65 -34.56 12.33 -1.41
CA ARG A 65 -35.07 13.50 -0.67
C ARG A 65 -35.32 13.24 0.82
N PHE A 66 -35.40 11.97 1.22
CA PHE A 66 -35.72 11.56 2.60
C PHE A 66 -34.48 11.13 3.40
N VAL A 67 -33.28 11.19 2.81
CA VAL A 67 -32.02 10.73 3.41
C VAL A 67 -30.94 11.80 3.17
N PRO A 68 -30.01 12.04 4.12
CA PRO A 68 -28.97 13.03 3.89
C PRO A 68 -28.11 12.67 2.67
N GLY A 69 -27.68 13.70 1.93
CA GLY A 69 -27.10 13.56 0.59
C GLY A 69 -25.83 12.71 0.53
N ASN A 70 -25.08 12.61 1.63
CA ASN A 70 -23.85 11.83 1.78
C ASN A 70 -24.06 10.35 2.15
N TYR A 71 -25.31 9.89 2.36
CA TYR A 71 -25.64 8.51 2.72
C TYR A 71 -26.69 7.91 1.78
N GLN A 72 -26.53 8.16 0.48
CA GLN A 72 -27.44 7.67 -0.55
C GLN A 72 -26.98 6.35 -1.14
N HIS A 73 -25.73 5.93 -0.91
CA HIS A 73 -25.24 4.63 -1.33
C HIS A 73 -24.19 4.09 -0.35
N VAL A 74 -23.99 2.76 -0.35
CA VAL A 74 -22.97 2.10 0.46
C VAL A 74 -22.30 0.97 -0.31
N PHE A 75 -20.98 0.89 -0.16
CA PHE A 75 -20.17 -0.22 -0.65
C PHE A 75 -19.11 -0.60 0.37
N ALA A 76 -18.51 -1.76 0.18
CA ALA A 76 -17.52 -2.31 1.10
C ALA A 76 -16.22 -2.62 0.37
N MET A 77 -15.10 -2.32 1.02
CA MET A 77 -13.79 -2.68 0.53
C MET A 77 -12.97 -3.34 1.63
N ARG A 78 -12.04 -4.23 1.27
CA ARG A 78 -11.03 -4.70 2.23
C ARG A 78 -9.68 -4.91 1.57
N MET A 79 -8.63 -4.71 2.34
CA MET A 79 -7.29 -5.12 1.94
C MET A 79 -7.19 -6.64 1.99
N VAL A 80 -6.56 -7.22 0.96
CA VAL A 80 -6.13 -8.62 0.96
C VAL A 80 -4.65 -8.70 1.31
N ASP A 81 -3.88 -7.80 0.73
CA ASP A 81 -2.44 -7.62 0.97
C ASP A 81 -2.06 -6.14 0.73
N ASP A 82 -0.76 -5.85 0.73
CA ASP A 82 -0.21 -4.50 0.58
C ASP A 82 -0.45 -3.83 -0.78
N SER A 83 -0.96 -4.59 -1.77
CA SER A 83 -1.15 -4.16 -3.15
C SER A 83 -2.53 -4.47 -3.72
N SER A 84 -3.28 -5.36 -3.07
CA SER A 84 -4.54 -5.90 -3.57
C SER A 84 -5.70 -5.61 -2.62
N TRP A 85 -6.80 -5.14 -3.20
CA TRP A 85 -8.03 -4.80 -2.50
C TRP A 85 -9.20 -5.57 -3.09
N ILE A 86 -10.13 -6.01 -2.26
CA ILE A 86 -11.44 -6.48 -2.72
C ILE A 86 -12.42 -5.33 -2.62
N LEU A 87 -13.14 -5.09 -3.71
CA LEU A 87 -14.32 -4.24 -3.77
C LEU A 87 -15.57 -5.12 -3.81
N VAL A 88 -16.54 -4.81 -2.95
CA VAL A 88 -17.90 -5.33 -2.99
C VAL A 88 -18.85 -4.16 -3.13
N GLU A 89 -19.44 -4.03 -4.31
CA GLU A 89 -20.24 -2.91 -4.75
C GLU A 89 -21.65 -3.42 -5.10
N PRO A 90 -22.57 -3.46 -4.12
CA PRO A 90 -23.94 -3.91 -4.33
C PRO A 90 -24.78 -2.82 -5.01
N TRP A 91 -25.19 -3.06 -6.24
CA TRP A 91 -26.11 -2.22 -7.00
C TRP A 91 -27.50 -2.84 -7.08
N TRP A 92 -28.54 -2.03 -7.29
CA TRP A 92 -29.93 -2.52 -7.45
C TRP A 92 -30.13 -3.51 -8.62
N THR A 93 -29.20 -3.57 -9.56
CA THR A 93 -29.24 -4.48 -10.72
C THR A 93 -28.11 -5.50 -10.77
N ARG A 94 -27.05 -5.36 -9.95
CA ARG A 94 -25.92 -6.30 -9.93
C ARG A 94 -25.14 -6.24 -8.62
N MET A 95 -24.55 -7.36 -8.23
CA MET A 95 -23.47 -7.40 -7.24
C MET A 95 -22.13 -7.37 -7.98
N LEU A 96 -21.36 -6.29 -7.86
CA LEU A 96 -20.00 -6.25 -8.40
C LEU A 96 -19.02 -6.67 -7.31
N ILE A 97 -18.19 -7.67 -7.61
CA ILE A 97 -17.04 -8.06 -6.79
C ILE A 97 -15.82 -7.99 -7.69
N ASN A 98 -14.79 -7.26 -7.28
CA ASN A 98 -13.56 -7.14 -8.07
C ASN A 98 -12.32 -7.05 -7.18
N VAL A 99 -11.17 -7.45 -7.71
CA VAL A 99 -9.86 -7.23 -7.08
C VAL A 99 -9.23 -6.01 -7.74
N LEU A 100 -8.87 -5.01 -6.93
CA LEU A 100 -8.30 -3.75 -7.36
C LEU A 100 -6.85 -3.63 -6.92
N THR A 101 -6.04 -2.93 -7.70
CA THR A 101 -4.74 -2.45 -7.24
C THR A 101 -4.90 -1.33 -6.20
N LEU A 102 -3.84 -1.02 -5.45
CA LEU A 102 -3.86 0.10 -4.51
C LEU A 102 -4.28 1.43 -5.16
N ASP A 103 -3.78 1.76 -6.35
CA ASP A 103 -4.11 3.01 -7.05
C ASP A 103 -5.55 3.06 -7.55
N GLU A 104 -6.13 1.92 -7.90
CA GLU A 104 -7.55 1.81 -8.21
C GLU A 104 -8.39 1.94 -6.95
N ALA A 105 -8.00 1.27 -5.87
CA ALA A 105 -8.71 1.31 -4.60
C ALA A 105 -8.77 2.72 -4.01
N VAL A 106 -7.68 3.49 -4.11
CA VAL A 106 -7.61 4.90 -3.68
C VAL A 106 -8.67 5.77 -4.39
N LYS A 107 -9.01 5.48 -5.66
CA LYS A 107 -10.08 6.20 -6.38
C LYS A 107 -11.45 5.98 -5.73
N PHE A 108 -11.74 4.76 -5.30
CA PHE A 108 -12.97 4.42 -4.58
C PHE A 108 -12.97 4.97 -3.16
N LEU A 109 -11.87 4.85 -2.43
CA LEU A 109 -11.76 5.39 -1.07
C LEU A 109 -11.90 6.92 -1.05
N ARG A 110 -11.40 7.62 -2.08
CA ARG A 110 -11.64 9.06 -2.25
C ARG A 110 -13.12 9.37 -2.41
N TRP A 111 -13.86 8.54 -3.16
CA TRP A 111 -15.31 8.69 -3.25
C TRP A 111 -15.98 8.39 -1.90
N GLY A 112 -15.53 7.36 -1.18
CA GLY A 112 -15.88 7.08 0.21
C GLY A 112 -15.73 8.28 1.14
N ALA A 113 -14.61 9.00 1.00
CA ALA A 113 -14.29 10.18 1.80
C ALA A 113 -15.20 11.39 1.51
N ALA A 114 -15.95 11.39 0.40
CA ALA A 114 -16.97 12.41 0.14
C ALA A 114 -18.21 12.26 1.03
N GLY A 115 -18.38 11.09 1.66
CA GLY A 115 -19.35 10.88 2.74
C GLY A 115 -18.64 10.47 4.01
N ASN A 116 -18.71 9.19 4.37
CA ASN A 116 -18.01 8.65 5.53
C ASN A 116 -17.49 7.24 5.29
N ILE A 117 -16.35 6.94 5.89
CA ILE A 117 -15.77 5.60 5.88
C ILE A 117 -15.71 5.09 7.32
N LEU A 118 -16.22 3.89 7.55
CA LEU A 118 -16.08 3.17 8.81
C LEU A 118 -15.24 1.91 8.61
N GLN A 119 -14.22 1.71 9.44
CA GLN A 119 -13.57 0.42 9.62
C GLN A 119 -14.45 -0.44 10.53
N ILE A 120 -14.91 -1.59 10.01
CA ILE A 120 -15.78 -2.53 10.72
C ILE A 120 -15.21 -3.93 10.60
N ARG A 121 -15.03 -4.60 11.74
CA ARG A 121 -14.68 -6.02 11.76
C ARG A 121 -15.92 -6.87 11.52
N GLU A 122 -15.89 -7.78 10.57
CA GLU A 122 -17.02 -8.69 10.32
C GLU A 122 -17.21 -9.70 11.48
N SER A 123 -18.41 -10.30 11.55
CA SER A 123 -18.68 -11.38 12.50
C SER A 123 -18.57 -12.72 11.80
N ILE A 124 -17.72 -13.61 12.33
CA ILE A 124 -17.59 -15.01 11.90
C ILE A 124 -17.68 -15.91 13.15
N PRO A 125 -18.67 -16.83 13.24
CA PRO A 125 -19.84 -16.89 12.36
C PRO A 125 -20.71 -15.64 12.50
N GLY A 126 -21.28 -15.22 11.37
CA GLY A 126 -22.23 -14.11 11.34
C GLY A 126 -23.59 -14.51 11.90
N CYS A 127 -24.40 -13.52 12.23
CA CYS A 127 -25.78 -13.70 12.68
C CYS A 127 -26.80 -13.11 11.67
N GLY A 128 -26.38 -12.93 10.42
CA GLY A 128 -27.21 -12.43 9.32
C GLY A 128 -28.43 -13.30 9.05
N ASN A 129 -29.50 -12.71 8.52
CA ASN A 129 -30.69 -13.45 8.05
C ASN A 129 -31.09 -12.88 6.69
N GLN A 130 -31.43 -13.77 5.74
CA GLN A 130 -31.87 -13.42 4.39
C GLN A 130 -33.29 -12.82 4.35
N ALA A 131 -34.12 -13.06 5.37
CA ALA A 131 -35.53 -12.62 5.42
C ALA A 131 -35.74 -11.11 5.75
N ARG A 132 -34.78 -10.22 5.44
CA ARG A 132 -34.73 -8.84 6.00
C ARG A 132 -35.20 -7.69 5.10
N GLY A 133 -36.00 -7.98 4.09
CA GLY A 133 -36.58 -6.95 3.22
C GLY A 133 -36.08 -7.02 1.78
N TRP A 134 -36.26 -5.96 1.01
CA TRP A 134 -35.80 -5.92 -0.38
C TRP A 134 -34.28 -5.82 -0.41
N SER A 135 -33.66 -6.69 -1.21
CA SER A 135 -32.21 -6.74 -1.38
C SER A 135 -31.69 -5.44 -1.99
N ASN A 136 -31.12 -4.58 -1.15
CA ASN A 136 -30.51 -3.32 -1.53
C ASN A 136 -29.09 -3.20 -0.94
N CYS A 137 -28.36 -2.14 -1.29
CA CYS A 137 -26.97 -1.97 -0.85
C CYS A 137 -26.80 -2.04 0.67
N ALA A 138 -27.69 -1.42 1.45
CA ALA A 138 -27.62 -1.47 2.91
C ALA A 138 -27.86 -2.88 3.47
N VAL A 139 -28.85 -3.60 2.96
CA VAL A 139 -29.15 -4.98 3.39
C VAL A 139 -28.00 -5.92 3.03
N LEU A 140 -27.47 -5.80 1.81
CA LEU A 140 -26.38 -6.63 1.31
C LEU A 140 -25.07 -6.39 2.08
N THR A 141 -24.72 -5.13 2.36
CA THR A 141 -23.55 -4.81 3.20
C THR A 141 -23.75 -5.29 4.64
N SER A 142 -24.96 -5.19 5.21
CA SER A 142 -25.24 -5.77 6.54
C SER A 142 -25.08 -7.29 6.55
N PHE A 143 -25.43 -7.95 5.45
CA PHE A 143 -25.29 -9.40 5.31
C PHE A 143 -23.82 -9.81 5.17
N LEU A 144 -23.05 -9.08 4.34
CA LEU A 144 -21.60 -9.23 4.21
C LEU A 144 -20.89 -9.18 5.57
N LEU A 145 -21.29 -8.23 6.43
CA LEU A 145 -20.72 -8.08 7.77
C LEU A 145 -21.26 -9.08 8.81
N GLY A 146 -22.19 -9.97 8.44
CA GLY A 146 -22.80 -10.92 9.36
C GLY A 146 -23.69 -10.28 10.43
N ARG A 147 -24.21 -9.06 10.19
CA ARG A 147 -24.98 -8.30 11.20
C ARG A 147 -26.46 -8.65 11.21
N ARG A 148 -27.13 -8.42 12.36
CA ARG A 148 -28.57 -8.65 12.56
C ARG A 148 -29.50 -7.52 12.12
N TYR A 149 -28.97 -6.46 11.52
CA TYR A 149 -29.70 -5.22 11.34
C TYR A 149 -30.88 -5.33 10.38
N TRP A 150 -31.96 -4.64 10.77
CA TRP A 150 -33.07 -4.33 9.90
C TRP A 150 -32.94 -2.87 9.47
N THR A 151 -32.10 -2.62 8.46
CA THR A 151 -31.83 -1.28 7.93
C THR A 151 -32.01 -1.24 6.43
N TRP A 152 -32.89 -0.36 5.96
CA TRP A 152 -33.23 -0.24 4.55
C TRP A 152 -32.51 0.90 3.83
N THR A 153 -31.90 1.82 4.56
CA THR A 153 -31.19 2.96 3.99
C THR A 153 -29.72 2.93 4.40
N PRO A 154 -28.80 3.44 3.55
CA PRO A 154 -27.40 3.53 3.92
C PRO A 154 -27.18 4.38 5.18
N HIS A 155 -27.95 5.48 5.35
CA HIS A 155 -27.88 6.27 6.59
C HIS A 155 -28.30 5.47 7.84
N GLY A 156 -29.37 4.66 7.74
CA GLY A 156 -29.80 3.80 8.84
C GLY A 156 -28.73 2.76 9.20
N LEU A 157 -28.08 2.16 8.19
CA LEU A 157 -26.96 1.26 8.38
C LEU A 157 -25.76 1.96 9.04
N TYR A 158 -25.39 3.16 8.56
CA TYR A 158 -24.32 3.98 9.15
C TYR A 158 -24.56 4.21 10.64
N ARG A 159 -25.77 4.65 11.03
CA ARG A 159 -26.08 4.88 12.45
C ARG A 159 -25.96 3.64 13.32
N ARG A 160 -26.30 2.46 12.78
CA ARG A 160 -26.15 1.18 13.50
C ARG A 160 -24.68 0.79 13.64
N LEU A 161 -23.93 0.85 12.54
CA LEU A 161 -22.50 0.51 12.54
C LEU A 161 -21.68 1.48 13.39
N ALA A 162 -21.91 2.78 13.28
CA ALA A 162 -21.22 3.81 14.07
C ALA A 162 -21.46 3.69 15.59
N ALA A 163 -22.55 3.04 16.00
CA ALA A 163 -22.85 2.78 17.41
C ALA A 163 -22.20 1.47 17.93
N GLU A 164 -21.53 0.69 17.08
CA GLU A 164 -20.83 -0.52 17.52
C GLU A 164 -19.53 -0.15 18.28
N PRO A 165 -19.22 -0.81 19.41
CA PRO A 165 -18.00 -0.53 20.19
C PRO A 165 -16.68 -0.67 19.43
N GLY A 166 -16.67 -1.44 18.33
CA GLY A 166 -15.47 -1.67 17.51
C GLY A 166 -15.40 -0.83 16.24
N ALA A 167 -16.41 -0.01 15.95
CA ALA A 167 -16.43 0.80 14.74
C ALA A 167 -15.44 1.97 14.83
N ARG A 168 -14.60 2.12 13.80
CA ARG A 168 -13.62 3.22 13.75
C ARG A 168 -13.90 4.11 12.55
N PRO A 169 -14.23 5.40 12.75
CA PRO A 169 -14.28 6.34 11.63
C PRO A 169 -12.88 6.51 11.04
N ILE A 170 -12.80 6.55 9.71
CA ILE A 170 -11.55 6.74 8.99
C ILE A 170 -11.48 8.16 8.44
N ASP A 171 -10.48 8.92 8.88
CA ASP A 171 -10.02 10.09 8.14
C ASP A 171 -9.12 9.62 6.99
N PHE A 172 -9.60 9.78 5.76
CA PHE A 172 -8.95 9.17 4.60
C PHE A 172 -7.55 9.74 4.34
N ALA A 173 -7.36 11.05 4.51
CA ALA A 173 -6.07 11.69 4.25
C ALA A 173 -5.00 11.19 5.24
N HIS A 174 -5.34 11.17 6.53
CA HIS A 174 -4.45 10.67 7.58
C HIS A 174 -4.17 9.17 7.41
N TRP A 175 -5.22 8.38 7.16
CA TRP A 175 -5.08 6.95 6.95
C TRP A 175 -4.19 6.63 5.73
N LEU A 176 -4.37 7.33 4.60
CA LEU A 176 -3.60 7.09 3.39
C LEU A 176 -2.10 7.36 3.61
N ALA A 177 -1.76 8.46 4.28
CA ALA A 177 -0.37 8.78 4.60
C ALA A 177 0.29 7.71 5.48
N ASN A 178 -0.41 7.24 6.51
CA ASN A 178 0.09 6.17 7.39
C ASN A 178 0.22 4.84 6.63
N HIS A 179 -0.77 4.49 5.81
CA HIS A 179 -0.73 3.26 5.02
C HIS A 179 0.47 3.26 4.05
N ILE A 180 0.71 4.37 3.34
CA ILE A 180 1.88 4.51 2.48
C ILE A 180 3.17 4.36 3.29
N ARG A 181 3.30 5.04 4.43
CA ARG A 181 4.48 4.90 5.32
C ARG A 181 4.74 3.43 5.68
N GLU A 182 3.71 2.71 6.13
CA GLU A 182 3.82 1.34 6.58
C GLU A 182 4.18 0.37 5.46
N VAL A 183 3.55 0.50 4.28
CA VAL A 183 3.84 -0.35 3.13
C VAL A 183 5.23 -0.03 2.55
N ALA A 184 5.58 1.25 2.43
CA ALA A 184 6.90 1.68 1.96
C ALA A 184 8.00 1.16 2.87
N SER A 185 7.85 1.33 4.19
CA SER A 185 8.82 0.85 5.17
C SER A 185 9.00 -0.66 5.09
N ARG A 186 7.90 -1.44 5.07
CA ARG A 186 7.96 -2.90 4.94
C ARG A 186 8.63 -3.36 3.64
N ASN A 187 8.36 -2.67 2.53
CA ASN A 187 9.00 -2.98 1.25
C ASN A 187 10.50 -2.75 1.30
N VAL A 188 10.95 -1.61 1.85
CA VAL A 188 12.37 -1.30 2.03
C VAL A 188 13.02 -2.28 3.00
N ASP A 189 12.41 -2.53 4.16
CA ASP A 189 12.95 -3.45 5.16
C ASP A 189 13.11 -4.87 4.60
N ARG A 190 12.12 -5.35 3.84
CA ARG A 190 12.21 -6.65 3.14
C ARG A 190 13.33 -6.68 2.11
N ALA A 191 13.51 -5.60 1.35
CA ALA A 191 14.58 -5.50 0.36
C ALA A 191 15.96 -5.51 1.03
N LEU A 192 16.10 -4.85 2.17
CA LEU A 192 17.37 -4.69 2.88
C LEU A 192 17.67 -5.81 3.88
N ALA A 193 16.73 -6.73 4.16
CA ALA A 193 16.84 -7.74 5.22
C ALA A 193 18.00 -8.74 5.07
N GLY A 194 18.55 -8.90 3.87
CA GLY A 194 19.65 -9.82 3.57
C GLY A 194 20.94 -9.16 3.11
N ILE A 195 21.05 -7.83 3.20
CA ILE A 195 22.25 -7.10 2.77
C ILE A 195 23.22 -7.02 3.94
N GLU A 196 24.41 -7.59 3.76
CA GLU A 196 25.45 -7.58 4.79
C GLU A 196 25.92 -6.15 5.08
N ARG A 197 25.58 -5.65 6.27
CA ARG A 197 26.04 -4.36 6.78
C ARG A 197 27.36 -4.57 7.54
N GLY A 198 28.43 -5.00 6.84
CA GLY A 198 29.67 -5.38 7.53
C GLY A 198 30.92 -5.54 6.68
N GLY A 199 31.74 -4.49 6.63
CA GLY A 199 33.20 -4.48 6.84
C GLY A 199 34.19 -5.14 5.85
N GLY A 200 33.80 -6.13 5.03
CA GLY A 200 34.79 -6.92 4.28
C GLY A 200 34.57 -7.07 2.77
N GLN A 201 33.36 -6.79 2.27
CA GLN A 201 33.07 -6.93 0.84
C GLN A 201 33.53 -5.68 0.05
N PRO A 202 34.08 -5.86 -1.17
CA PRO A 202 34.39 -4.74 -2.06
C PRO A 202 33.16 -3.88 -2.34
N VAL A 203 33.37 -2.56 -2.48
CA VAL A 203 32.28 -1.58 -2.73
C VAL A 203 31.43 -1.95 -3.94
N GLN A 204 32.04 -2.47 -5.00
CA GLN A 204 31.33 -2.90 -6.20
C GLN A 204 30.33 -4.01 -5.88
N ALA A 205 30.73 -5.04 -5.12
CA ALA A 205 29.85 -6.14 -4.73
C ALA A 205 28.71 -5.64 -3.82
N ALA A 206 29.00 -4.76 -2.87
CA ALA A 206 28.01 -4.17 -1.98
C ALA A 206 26.96 -3.34 -2.73
N LEU A 207 27.40 -2.49 -3.67
CA LEU A 207 26.50 -1.67 -4.50
C LEU A 207 25.67 -2.53 -5.46
N ILE A 208 26.23 -3.61 -6.01
CA ILE A 208 25.48 -4.56 -6.84
C ILE A 208 24.38 -5.25 -6.01
N GLN A 209 24.72 -5.75 -4.82
CA GLN A 209 23.74 -6.40 -3.95
C GLN A 209 22.61 -5.43 -3.58
N LEU A 210 22.96 -4.20 -3.19
CA LEU A 210 22.01 -3.17 -2.82
C LEU A 210 21.16 -2.68 -4.01
N GLY A 211 21.76 -2.45 -5.16
CA GLY A 211 21.05 -2.03 -6.37
C GLY A 211 20.03 -3.07 -6.83
N ASN A 212 20.37 -4.36 -6.77
CA ASN A 212 19.44 -5.45 -7.08
C ASN A 212 18.24 -5.47 -6.13
N ALA A 213 18.48 -5.30 -4.83
CA ALA A 213 17.41 -5.23 -3.83
C ALA A 213 16.50 -4.00 -4.05
N ILE A 214 17.08 -2.83 -4.29
CA ILE A 214 16.33 -1.59 -4.58
C ILE A 214 15.46 -1.76 -5.83
N MET A 215 16.03 -2.27 -6.92
CA MET A 215 15.30 -2.50 -8.17
C MET A 215 14.18 -3.53 -7.99
N GLY A 216 14.44 -4.62 -7.26
CA GLY A 216 13.44 -5.62 -6.94
C GLY A 216 12.24 -5.08 -6.17
N ALA A 217 12.48 -4.15 -5.23
CA ALA A 217 11.44 -3.48 -4.47
C ALA A 217 10.70 -2.42 -5.31
N LEU A 218 11.43 -1.59 -6.04
CA LEU A 218 10.89 -0.52 -6.88
C LEU A 218 9.95 -1.07 -7.97
N MET A 219 10.33 -2.20 -8.59
CA MET A 219 9.56 -2.85 -9.67
C MET A 219 8.53 -3.87 -9.17
N SER A 220 8.37 -4.02 -7.85
CA SER A 220 7.33 -4.86 -7.29
C SER A 220 5.94 -4.25 -7.50
N ARG A 221 4.88 -5.08 -7.44
CA ARG A 221 3.49 -4.60 -7.54
C ARG A 221 3.17 -3.53 -6.49
N SER A 222 3.61 -3.72 -5.24
CA SER A 222 3.43 -2.74 -4.18
C SER A 222 4.28 -1.48 -4.40
N GLY A 223 5.52 -1.61 -4.87
CA GLY A 223 6.40 -0.46 -5.20
C GLY A 223 5.80 0.44 -6.29
N LEU A 224 5.34 -0.16 -7.39
CA LEU A 224 4.68 0.57 -8.48
C LEU A 224 3.34 1.18 -8.03
N GLY A 225 2.55 0.46 -7.24
CA GLY A 225 1.28 0.96 -6.70
C GLY A 225 1.46 2.18 -5.80
N LEU A 226 2.42 2.13 -4.87
CA LEU A 226 2.75 3.27 -4.00
C LEU A 226 3.19 4.49 -4.83
N TYR A 227 4.06 4.29 -5.81
CA TYR A 227 4.52 5.37 -6.68
C TYR A 227 3.36 6.02 -7.44
N LYS A 228 2.46 5.19 -8.03
CA LYS A 228 1.27 5.69 -8.75
C LYS A 228 0.41 6.56 -7.86
N VAL A 229 0.10 6.12 -6.64
CA VAL A 229 -0.70 6.88 -5.68
C VAL A 229 -0.01 8.18 -5.27
N ALA A 230 1.28 8.12 -4.93
CA ALA A 230 2.06 9.28 -4.51
C ALA A 230 2.04 10.37 -5.59
N ILE A 231 2.19 10.00 -6.87
CA ILE A 231 2.11 10.94 -7.98
C ILE A 231 0.69 11.43 -8.22
N SER A 232 -0.27 10.51 -8.41
CA SER A 232 -1.61 10.87 -8.88
C SER A 232 -2.40 11.66 -7.85
N GLU A 233 -2.11 11.46 -6.56
CA GLU A 233 -2.84 12.12 -5.48
C GLU A 233 -2.03 13.19 -4.73
N SER A 234 -0.78 13.47 -5.11
CA SER A 234 0.08 14.49 -4.47
C SER A 234 -0.61 15.84 -4.25
N SER A 235 -1.32 16.35 -5.26
CA SER A 235 -2.04 17.63 -5.20
C SER A 235 -3.19 17.65 -4.18
N ARG A 236 -3.73 16.49 -3.80
CA ARG A 236 -4.85 16.36 -2.86
C ARG A 236 -4.39 15.91 -1.49
N PHE A 237 -3.43 14.99 -1.44
CA PHE A 237 -2.93 14.36 -0.22
C PHE A 237 -1.41 14.49 -0.16
N GLY A 238 -0.91 15.72 0.05
CA GLY A 238 0.52 16.02 0.11
C GLY A 238 1.27 15.12 1.11
N ALA A 239 0.70 14.94 2.32
CA ALA A 239 1.28 14.07 3.34
C ALA A 239 1.48 12.61 2.90
N ALA A 240 0.67 12.12 1.96
CA ALA A 240 0.80 10.78 1.38
C ALA A 240 1.99 10.71 0.41
N ALA A 241 2.21 11.77 -0.38
CA ALA A 241 3.39 11.90 -1.24
C ALA A 241 4.68 12.07 -0.41
N ASP A 242 4.64 12.87 0.66
CA ASP A 242 5.75 13.05 1.59
C ASP A 242 6.12 11.73 2.26
N ALA A 243 5.13 10.98 2.75
CA ALA A 243 5.34 9.66 3.33
C ALA A 243 5.95 8.67 2.32
N TYR A 244 5.56 8.72 1.04
CA TYR A 244 6.20 7.90 0.03
C TYR A 244 7.67 8.28 -0.15
N TRP A 245 7.97 9.57 -0.27
CA TRP A 245 9.34 10.07 -0.48
C TRP A 245 10.28 9.72 0.67
N GLU A 246 9.85 10.01 1.91
CA GLU A 246 10.64 9.80 3.13
C GLU A 246 10.89 8.31 3.40
N TYR A 247 9.87 7.45 3.24
CA TYR A 247 9.94 6.05 3.67
C TYR A 247 10.28 5.05 2.57
N ALA A 248 10.37 5.48 1.30
CA ALA A 248 10.86 4.64 0.20
C ALA A 248 12.13 5.19 -0.47
N PRO A 249 12.08 6.18 -1.42
CA PRO A 249 13.29 6.66 -2.10
C PRO A 249 14.39 7.14 -1.15
N GLU A 250 14.06 7.95 -0.15
CA GLU A 250 15.07 8.54 0.74
C GLU A 250 15.79 7.47 1.57
N ARG A 251 15.07 6.47 2.09
CA ARG A 251 15.69 5.33 2.79
C ARG A 251 16.60 4.50 1.88
N ALA A 252 16.24 4.33 0.61
CA ALA A 252 17.08 3.61 -0.36
C ALA A 252 18.35 4.40 -0.71
N ILE A 253 18.22 5.71 -0.94
CA ILE A 253 19.35 6.62 -1.18
C ILE A 253 20.29 6.63 0.04
N GLU A 254 19.73 6.70 1.24
CA GLU A 254 20.48 6.67 2.49
C GLU A 254 21.27 5.37 2.69
N ALA A 255 20.70 4.23 2.28
CA ALA A 255 21.40 2.95 2.30
C ALA A 255 22.61 2.97 1.35
N VAL A 256 22.47 3.54 0.15
CA VAL A 256 23.56 3.69 -0.82
C VAL A 256 24.64 4.63 -0.28
N ARG A 257 24.24 5.79 0.28
CA ARG A 257 25.17 6.76 0.87
C ARG A 257 26.07 6.10 1.92
N LYS A 258 25.48 5.30 2.83
CA LYS A 258 26.25 4.57 3.85
C LYS A 258 27.27 3.60 3.27
N VAL A 259 26.94 2.90 2.17
CA VAL A 259 27.88 2.00 1.50
C VAL A 259 29.06 2.78 0.91
N LEU A 260 28.79 3.92 0.27
CA LEU A 260 29.82 4.78 -0.31
C LEU A 260 30.73 5.37 0.78
N GLU A 261 30.16 5.89 1.87
CA GLU A 261 30.94 6.44 2.99
C GLU A 261 31.85 5.39 3.63
N GLN A 262 31.35 4.18 3.83
CA GLN A 262 32.14 3.08 4.36
C GLN A 262 33.28 2.68 3.41
N ALA A 263 33.05 2.69 2.10
CA ALA A 263 34.10 2.39 1.11
C ALA A 263 35.16 3.49 1.05
N GLN A 264 34.77 4.75 1.17
CA GLN A 264 35.69 5.89 1.26
C GLN A 264 36.56 5.81 2.53
N LEU A 265 35.98 5.44 3.68
CA LEU A 265 36.73 5.21 4.91
C LEU A 265 37.76 4.06 4.78
N ARG A 266 37.50 3.08 3.90
CA ARG A 266 38.45 1.99 3.58
C ARG A 266 39.45 2.36 2.48
N GLY A 267 39.34 3.55 1.88
CA GLY A 267 40.20 4.00 0.78
C GLY A 267 39.95 3.31 -0.56
N GLU A 268 38.80 2.65 -0.74
CA GLU A 268 38.46 1.97 -2.00
C GLU A 268 38.02 2.95 -3.10
N ILE A 269 37.47 4.10 -2.71
CA ILE A 269 36.95 5.14 -3.61
C ILE A 269 37.29 6.53 -3.07
N ASN A 270 37.30 7.52 -3.96
CA ASN A 270 37.50 8.93 -3.63
C ASN A 270 36.35 9.79 -4.20
N ILE A 271 35.25 9.88 -3.47
CA ILE A 271 34.07 10.69 -3.83
C ILE A 271 34.03 11.93 -2.96
N GLU A 272 33.83 13.11 -3.57
CA GLU A 272 33.72 14.38 -2.85
C GLU A 272 32.42 14.46 -2.04
N GLU A 273 31.27 14.19 -2.67
CA GLU A 273 29.93 14.27 -2.07
C GLU A 273 29.17 12.93 -2.15
N PRO A 274 29.32 12.01 -1.16
CA PRO A 274 28.66 10.70 -1.16
C PRO A 274 27.13 10.76 -1.23
N ALA A 275 26.51 11.82 -0.69
CA ALA A 275 25.07 12.00 -0.73
C ALA A 275 24.56 12.25 -2.16
N ASP A 276 25.27 13.06 -2.93
CA ASP A 276 24.92 13.34 -4.33
C ASP A 276 25.18 12.12 -5.22
N ALA A 277 26.31 11.44 -5.02
CA ALA A 277 26.61 10.18 -5.72
C ALA A 277 25.53 9.11 -5.46
N ALA A 278 25.02 9.01 -4.23
CA ALA A 278 23.93 8.08 -3.90
C ALA A 278 22.63 8.43 -4.63
N ARG A 279 22.27 9.73 -4.72
CA ARG A 279 21.09 10.19 -5.47
C ARG A 279 21.24 9.92 -6.97
N GLN A 280 22.42 10.18 -7.53
CA GLN A 280 22.73 9.90 -8.94
C GLN A 280 22.63 8.41 -9.23
N PHE A 281 23.22 7.56 -8.38
CA PHE A 281 23.13 6.11 -8.50
C PHE A 281 21.67 5.63 -8.46
N PHE A 282 20.87 6.10 -7.49
CA PHE A 282 19.44 5.77 -7.43
C PHE A 282 18.67 6.19 -8.70
N SER A 283 18.95 7.37 -9.24
CA SER A 283 18.37 7.83 -10.50
C SER A 283 18.78 6.95 -11.68
N MET A 284 20.03 6.49 -11.75
CA MET A 284 20.50 5.56 -12.79
C MET A 284 19.81 4.19 -12.70
N LEU A 285 19.63 3.66 -11.48
CA LEU A 285 18.89 2.41 -11.28
C LEU A 285 17.46 2.53 -11.80
N ARG A 286 16.76 3.59 -11.38
CA ARG A 286 15.36 3.80 -11.74
C ARG A 286 15.18 4.02 -13.24
N GLY A 287 16.02 4.89 -13.83
CA GLY A 287 16.06 5.20 -15.25
C GLY A 287 14.69 5.43 -15.91
N ASP A 288 14.62 5.16 -17.20
CA ASP A 288 13.39 5.15 -17.99
C ASP A 288 12.62 3.82 -17.83
N ILE A 289 13.28 2.73 -17.45
CA ILE A 289 12.67 1.41 -17.26
C ILE A 289 11.50 1.44 -16.27
N HIS A 290 11.62 2.19 -15.18
CA HIS A 290 10.53 2.38 -14.24
C HIS A 290 9.34 3.10 -14.88
N LEU A 291 9.58 4.08 -15.76
CA LEU A 291 8.52 4.76 -16.51
C LEU A 291 7.86 3.83 -17.53
N GLN A 292 8.64 3.03 -18.26
CA GLN A 292 8.12 2.04 -19.19
C GLN A 292 7.17 1.06 -18.48
N MET A 293 7.53 0.60 -17.27
CA MET A 293 6.67 -0.23 -16.42
C MET A 293 5.37 0.48 -16.02
N LEU A 294 5.45 1.75 -15.61
CA LEU A 294 4.28 2.53 -15.19
C LEU A 294 3.31 2.79 -16.34
N PHE A 295 3.84 3.00 -17.55
CA PHE A 295 3.05 3.18 -18.76
C PHE A 295 2.54 1.86 -19.36
N GLY A 296 2.90 0.71 -18.79
CA GLY A 296 2.53 -0.59 -19.34
C GLY A 296 3.18 -0.90 -20.69
N LEU A 297 4.29 -0.23 -21.02
CA LEU A 297 5.04 -0.43 -22.26
C LEU A 297 5.92 -1.69 -22.21
N ARG A 298 6.05 -2.29 -21.03
CA ARG A 298 6.84 -3.51 -20.83
C ARG A 298 6.38 -4.30 -19.60
N GLU A 299 6.78 -5.57 -19.59
CA GLU A 299 6.71 -6.42 -18.41
C GLU A 299 7.88 -6.21 -17.46
N ARG A 300 7.72 -6.76 -16.25
CA ARG A 300 8.72 -6.71 -15.18
C ARG A 300 10.02 -7.35 -15.66
N PRO A 301 11.17 -6.66 -15.53
CA PRO A 301 12.48 -7.23 -15.82
C PRO A 301 12.73 -8.48 -14.98
N ASP A 302 13.31 -9.50 -15.60
CA ASP A 302 13.77 -10.67 -14.87
C ASP A 302 15.01 -10.33 -14.02
N PRO A 303 15.40 -11.20 -13.06
CA PRO A 303 16.56 -10.94 -12.21
C PRO A 303 17.88 -10.74 -12.97
N THR A 304 18.04 -11.34 -14.15
CA THR A 304 19.26 -11.22 -14.97
C THR A 304 19.35 -9.83 -15.61
N GLU A 305 18.25 -9.33 -16.17
CA GLU A 305 18.20 -7.96 -16.71
C GLU A 305 18.40 -6.93 -15.60
N ILE A 306 17.77 -7.12 -14.43
CA ILE A 306 17.99 -6.25 -13.26
C ILE A 306 19.47 -6.23 -12.89
N HIS A 307 20.09 -7.41 -12.77
CA HIS A 307 21.50 -7.52 -12.41
C HIS A 307 22.41 -6.83 -13.42
N ALA A 308 22.21 -7.04 -14.72
CA ALA A 308 23.00 -6.39 -15.76
C ALA A 308 22.91 -4.85 -15.70
N ARG A 309 21.70 -4.31 -15.48
CA ARG A 309 21.48 -2.87 -15.34
C ARG A 309 22.13 -2.31 -14.09
N VAL A 310 21.99 -3.01 -12.97
CA VAL A 310 22.63 -2.64 -11.71
C VAL A 310 24.14 -2.61 -11.86
N THR A 311 24.74 -3.67 -12.41
CA THR A 311 26.19 -3.74 -12.67
C THR A 311 26.67 -2.59 -13.55
N SER A 312 25.95 -2.29 -14.64
CA SER A 312 26.26 -1.14 -15.48
C SER A 312 26.20 0.20 -14.72
N ALA A 313 25.20 0.42 -13.88
CA ALA A 313 25.11 1.63 -13.04
C ALA A 313 26.22 1.71 -11.99
N VAL A 314 26.64 0.55 -11.45
CA VAL A 314 27.76 0.46 -10.50
C VAL A 314 29.09 0.79 -11.20
N ASP A 315 29.32 0.24 -12.39
CA ASP A 315 30.53 0.53 -13.16
C ASP A 315 30.60 2.02 -13.52
N LEU A 316 29.48 2.64 -13.90
CA LEU A 316 29.42 4.08 -14.19
C LEU A 316 29.70 4.94 -12.96
N ILE A 317 29.09 4.65 -11.80
CA ILE A 317 29.30 5.46 -10.60
C ILE A 317 30.75 5.31 -10.08
N LEU A 318 31.32 4.10 -10.11
CA LEU A 318 32.67 3.86 -9.61
C LEU A 318 33.75 4.41 -10.55
N ASN A 319 33.56 4.32 -11.88
CA ASN A 319 34.49 4.91 -12.83
C ASN A 319 34.37 6.44 -12.89
N GLY A 320 33.17 6.99 -12.74
CA GLY A 320 32.95 8.44 -12.64
C GLY A 320 33.43 9.05 -11.32
N ALA A 321 33.47 8.25 -10.25
CA ALA A 321 34.05 8.60 -8.95
C ALA A 321 35.58 8.64 -8.94
N LEU A 322 36.26 8.10 -9.96
CA LEU A 322 37.71 8.28 -10.11
C LEU A 322 37.94 9.71 -10.62
N ALA A 323 38.33 10.60 -9.70
CA ALA A 323 38.58 12.01 -9.99
C ALA A 323 39.39 12.20 -11.29
N ALA A 324 38.82 12.89 -12.27
CA ALA A 324 39.62 13.49 -13.33
C ALA A 324 40.50 14.58 -12.68
N PRO A 325 41.80 14.70 -13.04
CA PRO A 325 42.62 15.79 -12.55
C PRO A 325 41.93 17.12 -12.87
N SER A 326 41.68 17.92 -11.84
CA SER A 326 40.92 19.17 -11.94
C SER A 326 41.54 20.12 -12.96
N GLN A 327 40.98 20.18 -14.18
CA GLN A 327 41.38 21.16 -15.20
C GLN A 327 40.39 22.31 -15.36
N TYR A 328 39.26 22.30 -14.65
CA TYR A 328 38.22 23.32 -14.80
C TYR A 328 37.93 24.02 -13.47
N ALA A 329 38.67 25.10 -13.22
CA ALA A 329 38.25 26.12 -12.27
C ALA A 329 37.11 26.93 -12.91
N TYR A 330 35.91 26.90 -12.32
CA TYR A 330 34.82 27.77 -12.74
C TYR A 330 35.19 29.25 -12.50
N PRO A 331 35.05 30.15 -13.49
CA PRO A 331 35.16 31.57 -13.22
C PRO A 331 33.99 32.00 -12.34
N GLN A 332 34.31 32.63 -11.20
CA GLN A 332 33.32 33.17 -10.27
C GLN A 332 32.36 34.10 -11.04
N ALA A 333 31.07 33.76 -11.04
CA ALA A 333 30.04 34.58 -11.66
C ALA A 333 30.06 35.99 -11.05
N ALA A 334 30.24 36.99 -11.91
CA ALA A 334 30.18 38.39 -11.55
C ALA A 334 28.86 38.69 -10.82
N ARG A 335 28.95 39.29 -9.63
CA ARG A 335 27.80 39.77 -8.85
C ARG A 335 26.96 40.70 -9.74
N ARG A 336 25.67 40.40 -9.90
CA ARG A 336 24.71 41.32 -10.51
C ARG A 336 24.64 42.61 -9.68
N PRO A 337 24.60 43.80 -10.30
CA PRO A 337 24.34 45.03 -9.56
C PRO A 337 22.89 45.04 -9.05
N GLN A 338 22.73 45.40 -7.79
CA GLN A 338 21.44 45.68 -7.17
C GLN A 338 20.85 46.96 -7.77
N GLY A 339 19.59 46.93 -8.18
CA GLY A 339 18.85 48.15 -8.51
C GLY A 339 17.72 47.95 -9.50
N VAL A 340 16.54 47.53 -9.01
CA VAL A 340 15.27 47.88 -9.66
C VAL A 340 14.30 48.28 -8.55
N GLN A 341 13.98 49.58 -8.51
CA GLN A 341 12.95 50.17 -7.66
C GLN A 341 11.56 49.67 -8.07
N ALA A 342 10.72 49.39 -7.08
CA ALA A 342 9.30 49.11 -7.27
C ALA A 342 8.56 50.38 -7.77
N PRO A 343 7.53 50.25 -8.63
CA PRO A 343 6.73 51.39 -9.06
C PRO A 343 5.79 51.87 -7.94
N PRO A 344 5.42 53.16 -7.92
CA PRO A 344 4.57 53.70 -6.86
C PRO A 344 3.11 53.27 -7.07
N SER A 345 2.46 52.94 -5.96
CA SER A 345 1.03 52.71 -5.86
C SER A 345 0.26 53.98 -6.26
N ALA A 346 -0.69 53.84 -7.19
CA ALA A 346 -1.68 54.87 -7.48
C ALA A 346 -3.07 54.36 -7.11
N LEU A 347 -3.65 55.08 -6.14
CA LEU A 347 -5.06 55.28 -5.75
C LEU A 347 -6.13 54.28 -6.18
#